data_AF-M7YFS9-F1
#
_entry.id   AF-M7YFS9-F1
#
_cell.length_a   1.000
_cell.length_b   1.000
_cell.length_c   1.000
_cell.angle_alpha   90.00
_cell.angle_beta   90.00
_cell.angle_gamma   90.00
#
_symmetry.space_group_name_H-M   'P 1'
#
loop_
_entity.id
_entity.type
_entity.pdbx_description
1 polymer ?
#
loop_
_entity_poly.entity_id
_entity_poly.type
_entity_poly.pdbx_seq_one_letter_code
_entity_poly.pdbx_strand_id
1 'polypeptide(L)'
;MVCGHWRPRLRGETSGADASPLRRVARARGRPGPSHLSRPRRGAGYPEAAEASARWCVVTGGRGFAARHLVLMLLRSGEWRVRVADLAQVISLDRDEEQGILGAAIREGQAVYASADLRDKAQLAKAFEGAEVVFHMAAPDSSINNFHLHYSVNVEGTKNVIDACIYCKVKRLIYTSSPSVVFDGVHGIFNADESMPYPDKLGI
;
A
#
# COMPACT_ATOMS: atom_id res chain seq x y z
N MET A 1 2.44 -13.24 10.37
CA MET A 1 1.67 -12.49 9.38
C MET A 1 2.26 -12.84 8.04
N VAL A 2 1.49 -13.43 7.14
CA VAL A 2 1.90 -13.69 5.75
C VAL A 2 1.39 -12.51 4.93
N CYS A 3 2.23 -11.88 4.12
CA CYS A 3 1.96 -10.60 3.46
C CYS A 3 1.97 -10.76 1.94
N GLY A 4 0.82 -11.11 1.37
CA GLY A 4 0.69 -11.26 -0.07
C GLY A 4 0.66 -9.92 -0.80
N HIS A 5 1.28 -9.88 -1.98
CA HIS A 5 1.30 -8.73 -2.87
C HIS A 5 0.60 -9.07 -4.19
N TRP A 6 -0.55 -8.43 -4.44
CA TRP A 6 -1.31 -8.61 -5.68
C TRP A 6 -1.05 -7.47 -6.67
N ARG A 7 -0.78 -7.84 -7.93
CA ARG A 7 -0.73 -6.92 -9.08
C ARG A 7 -1.90 -7.23 -10.03
N PRO A 8 -2.58 -6.22 -10.58
CA PRO A 8 -3.42 -6.42 -11.75
C PRO A 8 -2.56 -6.95 -12.91
N ARG A 9 -2.95 -8.05 -13.54
CA ARG A 9 -2.38 -8.43 -14.85
C ARG A 9 -2.97 -7.50 -15.90
N LEU A 10 -2.13 -6.64 -16.47
CA LEU A 10 -2.48 -5.88 -17.66
C LEU A 10 -2.63 -6.87 -18.83
N ARG A 11 -3.68 -6.71 -19.65
CA ARG A 11 -3.83 -7.52 -20.87
C ARG A 11 -2.76 -7.04 -21.88
N GLY A 12 -1.73 -7.85 -22.12
CA GLY A 12 -0.79 -7.60 -23.23
C GLY A 12 0.63 -8.16 -23.09
N GLU A 13 1.09 -8.56 -21.90
CA GLU A 13 2.50 -8.97 -21.73
C GLU A 13 2.76 -10.43 -22.17
N THR A 14 3.15 -10.59 -23.44
CA THR A 14 3.76 -11.83 -23.95
C THR A 14 5.24 -11.90 -23.57
N SER A 15 5.71 -13.07 -23.13
CA SER A 15 7.11 -13.32 -22.77
C SER A 15 8.04 -13.21 -23.99
N GLY A 16 8.86 -12.16 -24.03
CA GLY A 16 9.96 -12.00 -24.99
C GLY A 16 11.30 -12.05 -24.28
N ALA A 17 12.10 -13.08 -24.53
CA ALA A 17 13.51 -13.09 -24.15
C ALA A 17 14.33 -12.34 -25.20
N ASP A 18 15.16 -11.38 -24.78
CA ASP A 18 16.15 -10.74 -25.64
C ASP A 18 17.55 -10.94 -25.04
N ALA A 19 18.51 -11.27 -25.89
CA ALA A 19 19.88 -11.61 -25.54
C ALA A 19 20.83 -10.87 -26.48
N SER A 20 21.59 -9.91 -25.94
CA SER A 20 22.50 -9.08 -26.73
C SER A 20 23.88 -8.94 -26.08
N PRO A 21 24.97 -9.35 -26.76
CA PRO A 21 26.33 -9.10 -26.32
C PRO A 21 27.05 -8.03 -27.16
N LEU A 22 27.42 -6.93 -26.49
CA LEU A 22 28.69 -6.19 -26.55
C LEU A 22 29.48 -6.12 -27.89
N ARG A 23 29.84 -4.89 -28.31
CA ARG A 23 31.11 -4.64 -29.04
C ARG A 23 31.74 -3.27 -28.73
N ARG A 24 33.04 -3.14 -29.03
CA ARG A 24 34.01 -2.21 -28.40
C ARG A 24 34.21 -0.85 -29.11
N VAL A 25 34.39 0.17 -28.28
CA VAL A 25 35.50 1.18 -28.23
C VAL A 25 36.31 1.50 -29.51
N ALA A 26 36.43 2.80 -29.81
CA ALA A 26 37.60 3.40 -30.47
C ALA A 26 37.98 4.76 -29.82
N ARG A 27 39.27 5.16 -29.87
CA ARG A 27 39.84 6.42 -29.33
C ARG A 27 40.53 7.24 -30.43
N ALA A 28 40.57 8.58 -30.31
CA ALA A 28 41.51 9.46 -31.04
C ALA A 28 41.87 10.74 -30.24
N ARG A 29 42.88 11.52 -30.68
CA ARG A 29 43.46 12.73 -30.01
C ARG A 29 43.75 13.84 -31.06
N GLY A 30 43.84 15.15 -30.76
CA GLY A 30 43.45 15.91 -29.55
C GLY A 30 44.40 17.07 -29.17
N ARG A 31 43.85 18.29 -28.92
CA ARG A 31 44.49 19.60 -28.51
C ARG A 31 45.14 20.45 -29.64
N PRO A 32 45.34 21.79 -29.47
CA PRO A 32 45.14 22.67 -28.30
C PRO A 32 44.24 23.94 -28.50
N GLY A 33 44.14 24.81 -27.47
CA GLY A 33 43.33 26.06 -27.41
C GLY A 33 44.01 27.31 -28.03
N PRO A 34 43.72 28.56 -27.61
CA PRO A 34 43.37 29.06 -26.25
C PRO A 34 41.86 29.41 -26.08
N SER A 35 41.31 30.33 -25.26
CA SER A 35 41.81 31.43 -24.38
C SER A 35 40.86 31.78 -23.19
N HIS A 36 41.18 32.84 -22.45
CA HIS A 36 40.51 33.34 -21.22
C HIS A 36 39.22 34.15 -21.44
N LEU A 37 38.19 33.90 -20.61
CA LEU A 37 37.26 34.92 -20.07
C LEU A 37 36.38 34.30 -18.96
N SER A 38 36.68 34.57 -17.69
CA SER A 38 35.98 34.02 -16.54
C SER A 38 34.70 34.80 -16.21
N ARG A 39 33.53 34.21 -16.50
CA ARG A 39 32.21 34.70 -16.06
C ARG A 39 31.96 34.37 -14.58
N PRO A 40 31.12 35.14 -13.85
CA PRO A 40 30.84 34.91 -12.44
C PRO A 40 30.18 33.56 -12.18
N ARG A 41 30.44 32.98 -11.01
CA ARG A 41 29.89 31.69 -10.56
C ARG A 41 28.36 31.78 -10.47
N ARG A 42 27.65 31.18 -11.43
CA ARG A 42 26.28 30.74 -11.19
C ARG A 42 26.35 29.55 -10.24
N GLY A 43 25.65 29.65 -9.11
CA GLY A 43 25.41 28.48 -8.26
C GLY A 43 24.76 27.39 -9.09
N ALA A 44 25.18 26.14 -8.89
CA ALA A 44 24.46 24.99 -9.42
C ALA A 44 23.13 24.90 -8.66
N GLY A 45 22.11 25.56 -9.18
CA GLY A 45 20.74 25.31 -8.76
C GLY A 45 20.44 23.84 -9.06
N TYR A 46 20.25 23.05 -8.01
CA TYR A 46 19.49 21.81 -8.15
C TYR A 46 18.15 22.17 -8.79
N PRO A 47 17.66 21.39 -9.76
CA PRO A 47 16.31 21.61 -10.26
C PRO A 47 15.36 21.52 -9.07
N GLU A 48 14.64 22.62 -8.83
CA GLU A 48 13.55 22.68 -7.86
C GLU A 48 12.63 21.49 -8.16
N ALA A 49 12.51 20.58 -7.20
CA ALA A 49 11.84 19.31 -7.42
C ALA A 49 10.38 19.61 -7.76
N ALA A 50 10.00 19.42 -9.02
CA ALA A 50 8.63 19.60 -9.48
C ALA A 50 7.70 18.84 -8.52
N GLU A 51 6.72 19.54 -7.94
CA GLU A 51 5.83 18.98 -6.93
C GLU A 51 5.32 17.62 -7.38
N ALA A 52 5.84 16.56 -6.76
CA ALA A 52 5.43 15.21 -7.09
C ALA A 52 3.96 15.09 -6.72
N SER A 53 3.10 14.88 -7.73
CA SER A 53 1.66 14.79 -7.55
C SER A 53 1.33 13.83 -6.41
N ALA A 54 0.78 14.37 -5.32
CA ALA A 54 0.76 13.67 -4.04
C ALA A 54 0.06 12.31 -4.15
N ARG A 55 0.78 11.24 -3.79
CA ARG A 55 0.35 9.87 -4.03
C ARG A 55 -0.66 9.46 -2.96
N TRP A 56 -1.85 9.05 -3.36
CA TRP A 56 -2.86 8.56 -2.42
C TRP A 56 -2.70 7.06 -2.19
N CYS A 57 -2.71 6.65 -0.92
CA CYS A 57 -2.95 5.26 -0.53
C CYS A 57 -4.16 5.15 0.40
N VAL A 58 -4.78 3.98 0.43
CA VAL A 58 -5.89 3.66 1.35
C VAL A 58 -5.44 2.60 2.34
N VAL A 59 -5.82 2.74 3.61
CA VAL A 59 -5.67 1.68 4.62
C VAL A 59 -7.06 1.28 5.09
N THR A 60 -7.53 0.08 4.74
CA THR A 60 -8.82 -0.44 5.24
C THR A 60 -8.65 -0.99 6.65
N GLY A 61 -9.58 -0.70 7.55
CA GLY A 61 -9.40 -0.98 8.97
C GLY A 61 -8.35 -0.07 9.58
N GLY A 62 -8.13 1.13 9.00
CA GLY A 62 -7.03 2.04 9.33
C GLY A 62 -7.03 2.62 10.76
N ARG A 63 -8.09 2.38 11.55
CA ARG A 63 -8.18 2.68 12.98
C ARG A 63 -7.96 1.46 13.88
N GLY A 64 -7.86 0.26 13.30
CA GLY A 64 -7.49 -0.97 13.99
C GLY A 64 -6.07 -0.93 14.56
N PHE A 65 -5.81 -1.79 15.55
CA PHE A 65 -4.62 -1.76 16.42
C PHE A 65 -3.29 -1.63 15.66
N ALA A 66 -3.01 -2.51 14.69
CA ALA A 66 -1.78 -2.45 13.91
C ALA A 66 -1.85 -1.40 12.77
N ALA A 67 -3.01 -1.28 12.14
CA ALA A 67 -3.21 -0.45 10.95
C ALA A 67 -3.04 1.06 11.24
N ARG A 68 -3.44 1.54 12.43
CA ARG A 68 -3.20 2.94 12.83
C ARG A 68 -1.71 3.29 12.87
N HIS A 69 -0.84 2.35 13.25
CA HIS A 69 0.61 2.56 13.23
C HIS A 69 1.15 2.60 11.80
N LEU A 70 0.62 1.78 10.88
CA LEU A 70 0.93 1.87 9.45
C LEU A 70 0.50 3.23 8.87
N VAL A 71 -0.69 3.74 9.21
CA VAL A 71 -1.15 5.09 8.82
C VAL A 71 -0.15 6.16 9.27
N LEU A 72 0.32 6.11 10.52
CA LEU A 72 1.31 7.05 11.04
C LEU A 72 2.68 6.92 10.33
N MET A 73 3.10 5.70 9.98
CA MET A 73 4.35 5.46 9.22
C MET A 73 4.26 5.99 7.79
N LEU A 74 3.13 5.77 7.12
CA LEU A 74 2.87 6.28 5.77
C LEU A 74 2.89 7.82 5.74
N LEU A 75 2.22 8.47 6.70
CA LEU A 75 2.25 9.94 6.84
C LEU A 75 3.67 10.46 7.14
N ARG A 76 4.40 9.82 8.06
CA ARG A 76 5.79 10.17 8.40
C ARG A 76 6.78 10.05 7.24
N SER A 77 6.48 9.25 6.22
CA SER A 77 7.34 9.13 5.04
C SER A 77 7.37 10.39 4.16
N GLY A 78 6.33 11.23 4.23
CA GLY A 78 6.12 12.36 3.32
C GLY A 78 5.77 11.99 1.87
N GLU A 79 5.86 10.71 1.48
CA GLU A 79 5.53 10.24 0.13
C GLU A 79 4.02 10.11 -0.14
N TRP A 80 3.23 9.91 0.92
CA TRP A 80 1.85 9.47 0.84
C TRP A 80 0.87 10.43 1.50
N ARG A 81 -0.22 10.72 0.80
CA ARG A 81 -1.49 11.12 1.42
C ARG A 81 -2.30 9.87 1.75
N VAL A 82 -2.87 9.81 2.93
CA VAL A 82 -3.46 8.58 3.48
C VAL A 82 -4.97 8.71 3.65
N ARG A 83 -5.71 7.85 2.97
CA ARG A 83 -7.13 7.67 3.23
C ARG A 83 -7.33 6.55 4.24
N VAL A 84 -7.80 6.92 5.43
CA VAL A 84 -8.14 5.99 6.51
C VAL A 84 -9.55 5.50 6.27
N ALA A 85 -9.68 4.28 5.75
CA ALA A 85 -10.96 3.65 5.48
C ALA A 85 -11.33 2.70 6.63
N ASP A 86 -12.48 2.89 7.28
CA ASP A 86 -12.90 2.07 8.42
C ASP A 86 -14.43 1.99 8.56
N LEU A 87 -14.93 1.06 9.38
CA LEU A 87 -16.36 0.74 9.46
C LEU A 87 -17.21 1.84 10.15
N ALA A 88 -16.61 2.66 11.02
CA ALA A 88 -17.32 3.71 11.70
C ALA A 88 -17.79 4.83 10.74
N GLN A 89 -18.93 5.45 11.02
CA GLN A 89 -19.45 6.51 10.14
C GLN A 89 -18.62 7.80 10.20
N VAL A 90 -17.97 8.04 11.34
CA VAL A 90 -17.06 9.17 11.57
C VAL A 90 -15.81 8.69 12.28
N ILE A 91 -14.69 9.36 12.03
CA ILE A 91 -13.46 9.10 12.78
C ILE A 91 -13.63 9.59 14.21
N SER A 92 -13.24 8.75 15.17
CA SER A 92 -12.99 9.16 16.55
C SER A 92 -11.48 9.14 16.79
N LEU A 93 -10.98 10.24 17.33
CA LEU A 93 -9.59 10.44 17.76
C LEU A 93 -9.63 10.78 19.26
N ASP A 94 -8.65 10.30 20.01
CA ASP A 94 -8.40 10.86 21.35
C ASP A 94 -7.60 12.17 21.27
N ARG A 95 -7.42 12.86 22.41
CA ARG A 95 -6.75 14.16 22.46
C ARG A 95 -5.30 14.11 21.95
N ASP A 96 -4.61 12.99 22.16
CA ASP A 96 -3.22 12.81 21.76
C ASP A 96 -3.13 12.53 20.25
N GLU A 97 -4.13 11.84 19.68
CA GLU A 97 -4.27 11.66 18.23
C GLU A 97 -4.70 12.95 17.49
N GLU A 98 -5.58 13.77 18.09
CA GLU A 98 -6.00 15.08 17.56
C GLU A 98 -4.84 16.09 17.49
N GLN A 99 -3.99 16.10 18.52
CA GLN A 99 -2.78 16.94 18.58
C GLN A 99 -1.60 16.31 17.83
N GLY A 100 -1.64 15.00 17.63
CA GLY A 100 -0.62 14.22 16.95
C GLY A 100 -0.66 14.28 15.43
N ILE A 101 0.13 13.40 14.81
CA ILE A 101 0.40 13.39 13.37
C ILE A 101 -0.87 13.14 12.53
N LEU A 102 -1.80 12.29 13.00
CA LEU A 102 -3.03 12.03 12.26
C LEU A 102 -3.98 13.24 12.29
N GLY A 103 -4.18 13.86 13.45
CA GLY A 103 -4.99 15.09 13.55
C GLY A 103 -4.40 16.26 12.75
N ALA A 104 -3.07 16.42 12.77
CA ALA A 104 -2.37 17.38 11.90
C ALA A 104 -2.60 17.08 10.40
N ALA A 105 -2.33 15.85 9.97
CA ALA A 105 -2.52 15.44 8.59
C ALA A 105 -3.97 15.61 8.09
N ILE A 106 -4.97 15.41 8.95
CA ILE A 106 -6.39 15.65 8.61
C ILE A 106 -6.64 17.14 8.43
N ARG A 107 -6.18 18.01 9.35
CA ARG A 107 -6.30 19.47 9.23
C ARG A 107 -5.61 20.03 7.98
N GLU A 108 -4.52 19.40 7.56
CA GLU A 108 -3.69 19.80 6.41
C GLU A 108 -4.10 19.11 5.09
N GLY A 109 -5.13 18.27 5.08
CA GLY A 109 -5.60 17.56 3.88
C GLY A 109 -4.60 16.52 3.34
N GLN A 110 -3.65 16.09 4.16
CA GLN A 110 -2.73 14.98 3.91
C GLN A 110 -3.35 13.62 4.30
N ALA A 111 -4.31 13.63 5.22
CA ALA A 111 -5.13 12.47 5.55
C ALA A 111 -6.62 12.79 5.39
N VAL A 112 -7.41 11.81 4.97
CA VAL A 112 -8.88 11.91 4.95
C VAL A 112 -9.50 10.62 5.49
N TYR A 113 -10.61 10.75 6.21
CA TYR A 113 -11.38 9.60 6.66
C TYR A 113 -12.42 9.18 5.61
N ALA A 114 -12.66 7.87 5.50
CA ALA A 114 -13.74 7.31 4.71
C ALA A 114 -14.46 6.21 5.52
N SER A 115 -15.75 6.38 5.78
CA SER A 115 -16.60 5.28 6.21
C SER A 115 -16.65 4.24 5.09
N ALA A 116 -16.28 3.00 5.40
CA ALA A 116 -16.21 1.90 4.45
C ALA A 116 -16.45 0.54 5.13
N ASP A 117 -17.66 0.01 4.98
CA ASP A 117 -17.94 -1.43 5.17
C ASP A 117 -17.42 -2.20 3.95
N LEU A 118 -16.63 -3.26 4.15
CA LEU A 118 -16.12 -4.09 3.04
C LEU A 118 -17.24 -4.79 2.26
N ARG A 119 -18.43 -4.94 2.87
CA ARG A 119 -19.61 -5.55 2.25
C ARG A 119 -20.33 -4.57 1.33
N ASP A 120 -20.05 -3.27 1.43
CA ASP A 120 -20.61 -2.23 0.56
C ASP A 120 -19.62 -1.84 -0.56
N LYS A 121 -19.91 -2.33 -1.76
CA LYS A 121 -19.12 -2.05 -2.97
C LYS A 121 -19.07 -0.57 -3.35
N ALA A 122 -20.12 0.21 -3.06
CA ALA A 122 -20.17 1.63 -3.40
C ALA A 122 -19.30 2.45 -2.44
N GLN A 123 -19.32 2.13 -1.15
CA GLN A 123 -18.40 2.72 -0.18
C GLN A 123 -16.94 2.40 -0.53
N LEU A 124 -16.62 1.16 -0.88
CA LEU A 124 -15.28 0.78 -1.32
C LEU A 124 -14.83 1.50 -2.60
N ALA A 125 -15.68 1.59 -3.63
CA ALA A 125 -15.35 2.30 -4.87
C ALA A 125 -15.06 3.79 -4.61
N LYS A 126 -15.88 4.46 -3.78
CA LYS A 126 -15.65 5.84 -3.34
C LYS A 126 -14.37 5.97 -2.50
N ALA A 127 -14.12 5.03 -1.60
CA ALA A 127 -12.90 5.02 -0.79
C ALA A 127 -11.64 4.76 -1.62
N PHE A 128 -11.70 4.06 -2.76
CA PHE A 128 -10.51 3.72 -3.55
C PHE A 128 -10.28 4.69 -4.74
N GLU A 129 -11.16 5.66 -4.95
CA GLU A 129 -11.02 6.67 -6.00
C GLU A 129 -9.71 7.46 -5.90
N GLY A 130 -8.94 7.49 -6.99
CA GLY A 130 -7.63 8.14 -7.08
C GLY A 130 -6.50 7.46 -6.31
N ALA A 131 -6.73 6.32 -5.66
CA ALA A 131 -5.72 5.61 -4.90
C ALA A 131 -4.73 4.84 -5.80
N GLU A 132 -3.44 4.95 -5.50
CA GLU A 132 -2.39 4.18 -6.17
C GLU A 132 -2.15 2.82 -5.49
N VAL A 133 -2.27 2.77 -4.16
CA VAL A 133 -2.02 1.57 -3.34
C VAL A 133 -3.14 1.40 -2.31
N VAL A 134 -3.60 0.16 -2.13
CA VAL A 134 -4.49 -0.23 -1.03
C VAL A 134 -3.74 -1.18 -0.10
N PHE A 135 -3.74 -0.85 1.20
CA PHE A 135 -3.31 -1.69 2.30
C PHE A 135 -4.56 -2.26 2.98
N HIS A 136 -4.82 -3.54 2.75
CA HIS A 136 -6.00 -4.22 3.25
C HIS A 136 -5.70 -4.93 4.58
N MET A 137 -6.13 -4.29 5.68
CA MET A 137 -5.94 -4.75 7.07
C MET A 137 -7.26 -4.87 7.86
N ALA A 138 -8.41 -4.79 7.18
CA ALA A 138 -9.71 -4.87 7.83
C ALA A 138 -10.13 -6.32 8.01
N ALA A 139 -10.38 -6.72 9.26
CA ALA A 139 -10.95 -8.00 9.65
C ALA A 139 -11.78 -7.82 10.94
N PRO A 140 -12.78 -8.67 11.23
CA PRO A 140 -13.44 -8.69 12.53
C PRO A 140 -12.48 -9.16 13.64
N ASP A 141 -12.85 -8.88 14.88
CA ASP A 141 -12.16 -9.47 16.05
C ASP A 141 -12.29 -11.01 16.00
N SER A 142 -11.14 -11.69 16.01
CA SER A 142 -11.04 -13.15 15.90
C SER A 142 -11.64 -13.90 17.09
N SER A 143 -11.86 -13.23 18.23
CA SER A 143 -12.55 -13.82 19.39
C SER A 143 -14.07 -13.94 19.20
N ILE A 144 -14.65 -13.24 18.22
CA ILE A 144 -16.08 -13.33 17.93
C ILE A 144 -16.38 -14.67 17.26
N ASN A 145 -17.06 -15.58 17.96
CA ASN A 145 -17.50 -16.86 17.42
C ASN A 145 -18.72 -16.70 16.48
N ASN A 146 -18.50 -16.15 15.29
CA ASN A 146 -19.53 -16.00 14.26
C ASN A 146 -18.96 -16.25 12.85
N PHE A 147 -19.15 -17.45 12.33
CA PHE A 147 -18.69 -17.86 11.00
C PHE A 147 -19.20 -16.93 9.89
N HIS A 148 -20.48 -16.54 9.90
CA HIS A 148 -21.07 -15.70 8.86
C HIS A 148 -20.47 -14.28 8.85
N LEU A 149 -20.16 -13.72 10.03
CA LEU A 149 -19.44 -12.45 10.13
C LEU A 149 -18.03 -12.57 9.53
N HIS A 150 -17.26 -13.58 9.94
CA HIS A 150 -15.90 -13.79 9.44
C HIS A 150 -15.87 -14.05 7.94
N TYR A 151 -16.79 -14.86 7.42
CA TYR A 151 -16.88 -15.14 5.98
C TYR A 151 -17.28 -13.90 5.18
N SER A 152 -18.32 -13.18 5.59
CA SER A 152 -18.80 -12.00 4.86
C SER A 152 -17.80 -10.83 4.84
N VAL A 153 -16.92 -10.72 5.84
CA VAL A 153 -15.86 -9.69 5.87
C VAL A 153 -14.55 -10.20 5.25
N ASN A 154 -14.02 -11.34 5.70
CA ASN A 154 -12.68 -11.80 5.31
C ASN A 154 -12.63 -12.53 3.96
N VAL A 155 -13.77 -13.03 3.44
CA VAL A 155 -13.85 -13.69 2.13
C VAL A 155 -14.61 -12.82 1.13
N GLU A 156 -15.87 -12.49 1.42
CA GLU A 156 -16.69 -11.68 0.51
C GLU A 156 -16.24 -10.21 0.48
N GLY A 157 -15.95 -9.62 1.65
CA GLY A 157 -15.39 -8.28 1.76
C GLY A 157 -14.02 -8.14 1.08
N THR A 158 -13.11 -9.11 1.26
CA THR A 158 -11.82 -9.15 0.54
C THR A 158 -12.01 -9.25 -0.98
N LYS A 159 -12.98 -10.05 -1.46
CA LYS A 159 -13.34 -10.07 -2.88
C LYS A 159 -13.83 -8.70 -3.36
N ASN A 160 -14.66 -8.02 -2.58
CA ASN A 160 -15.14 -6.67 -2.91
C ASN A 160 -13.98 -5.65 -2.93
N VAL A 161 -12.99 -5.78 -2.04
CA VAL A 161 -11.75 -4.97 -2.05
C VAL A 161 -10.95 -5.20 -3.34
N ILE A 162 -10.83 -6.44 -3.81
CA ILE A 162 -10.17 -6.75 -5.10
C ILE A 162 -10.97 -6.17 -6.28
N ASP A 163 -12.29 -6.36 -6.31
CA ASP A 163 -13.19 -5.79 -7.32
C ASP A 163 -13.04 -4.25 -7.39
N ALA A 164 -13.04 -3.57 -6.24
CA ALA A 164 -12.86 -2.12 -6.14
C ALA A 164 -11.45 -1.68 -6.57
N CYS A 165 -10.39 -2.43 -6.23
CA CYS A 165 -9.04 -2.15 -6.71
C CYS A 165 -8.95 -2.20 -8.24
N ILE A 166 -9.59 -3.21 -8.86
CA ILE A 166 -9.67 -3.34 -10.32
C ILE A 166 -10.45 -2.16 -10.92
N TYR A 167 -11.62 -1.85 -10.38
CA TYR A 167 -12.49 -0.76 -10.86
C TYR A 167 -11.80 0.61 -10.80
N CYS A 168 -11.20 0.94 -9.66
CA CYS A 168 -10.49 2.21 -9.43
C CYS A 168 -9.08 2.26 -10.04
N LYS A 169 -8.62 1.18 -10.71
CA LYS A 169 -7.29 1.06 -11.33
C LYS A 169 -6.12 1.22 -10.33
N VAL A 170 -6.33 0.74 -9.10
CA VAL A 170 -5.30 0.68 -8.05
C VAL A 170 -4.12 -0.15 -8.56
N LYS A 171 -2.90 0.37 -8.45
CA LYS A 171 -1.70 -0.26 -9.04
C LYS A 171 -1.17 -1.43 -8.21
N ARG A 172 -1.50 -1.47 -6.91
CA ARG A 172 -1.04 -2.48 -5.95
C ARG A 172 -2.04 -2.67 -4.80
N LEU A 173 -2.37 -3.93 -4.52
CA LEU A 173 -3.03 -4.35 -3.28
C LEU A 173 -2.03 -5.12 -2.43
N ILE A 174 -1.80 -4.65 -1.20
CA ILE A 174 -1.06 -5.35 -0.15
C ILE A 174 -2.10 -5.78 0.88
N TYR A 175 -2.15 -7.04 1.26
CA TYR A 175 -3.08 -7.54 2.27
C TYR A 175 -2.36 -8.30 3.38
N THR A 176 -2.95 -8.29 4.58
CA THR A 176 -2.39 -9.00 5.74
C THR A 176 -3.12 -10.31 5.99
N SER A 177 -2.38 -11.42 6.06
CA SER A 177 -2.89 -12.72 6.51
C SER A 177 -2.40 -13.08 7.92
N SER A 178 -3.15 -13.94 8.59
CA SER A 178 -2.84 -14.48 9.92
C SER A 178 -1.90 -15.70 9.83
N PRO A 179 -1.04 -15.99 10.83
CA PRO A 179 -0.43 -17.32 10.92
C PRO A 179 -1.46 -18.44 11.13
N SER A 180 -2.65 -18.13 11.67
CA SER A 180 -3.68 -19.13 12.01
C SER A 180 -4.31 -19.84 10.80
N VAL A 181 -4.11 -19.37 9.56
CA VAL A 181 -4.59 -20.12 8.39
C VAL A 181 -3.76 -21.38 8.10
N VAL A 182 -2.48 -21.42 8.50
CA VAL A 182 -1.58 -22.57 8.28
C VAL A 182 -1.18 -23.27 9.59
N PHE A 183 -1.73 -22.85 10.73
CA PHE A 183 -1.47 -23.47 12.02
C PHE A 183 -2.39 -24.67 12.25
N ASP A 184 -1.83 -25.84 12.49
CA ASP A 184 -2.55 -27.10 12.73
C ASP A 184 -2.84 -27.38 14.22
N GLY A 185 -2.42 -26.49 15.13
CA GLY A 185 -2.56 -26.66 16.57
C GLY A 185 -1.41 -27.45 17.23
N VAL A 186 -0.48 -28.02 16.46
CA VAL A 186 0.53 -28.97 16.95
C VAL A 186 1.95 -28.52 16.61
N HIS A 187 2.20 -28.08 15.38
CA HIS A 187 3.53 -27.76 14.89
C HIS A 187 3.80 -26.26 14.85
N GLY A 188 5.00 -25.85 15.27
CA GLY A 188 5.44 -24.47 15.17
C GLY A 188 5.61 -24.04 13.71
N ILE A 189 5.20 -22.80 13.40
CA ILE A 189 5.36 -22.21 12.07
C ILE A 189 6.75 -21.57 11.98
N PHE A 190 7.62 -22.12 11.13
CA PHE A 190 8.99 -21.64 10.91
C PHE A 190 9.20 -21.31 9.43
N ASN A 191 9.71 -20.11 9.12
CA ASN A 191 10.05 -19.65 7.76
C ASN A 191 8.95 -19.86 6.71
N ALA A 192 7.68 -19.72 7.11
CA ALA A 192 6.53 -19.97 6.24
C ALA A 192 6.28 -18.82 5.25
N ASP A 193 5.86 -19.21 4.04
CA ASP A 193 5.37 -18.34 2.98
C ASP A 193 3.99 -18.82 2.48
N GLU A 194 3.49 -18.20 1.41
CA GLU A 194 2.21 -18.54 0.78
C GLU A 194 2.14 -19.96 0.14
N SER A 195 3.22 -20.74 0.14
CA SER A 195 3.25 -22.14 -0.34
C SER A 195 2.97 -23.19 0.75
N MET A 196 2.97 -22.78 2.04
CA MET A 196 2.67 -23.69 3.15
C MET A 196 1.22 -24.21 3.05
N PRO A 197 0.99 -25.53 3.17
CA PRO A 197 -0.36 -26.11 3.03
C PRO A 197 -1.31 -25.66 4.15
N TYR A 198 -2.60 -25.59 3.82
CA TYR A 198 -3.66 -25.48 4.82
C TYR A 198 -3.78 -26.81 5.59
N PRO A 199 -4.08 -26.78 6.90
CA PRO A 199 -4.26 -28.00 7.69
C PRO A 199 -5.60 -28.68 7.37
N ASP A 200 -5.64 -30.01 7.37
CA ASP A 200 -6.85 -30.81 7.14
C ASP A 200 -7.96 -30.54 8.18
N LYS A 201 -7.57 -30.05 9.36
CA LYS A 201 -8.46 -29.58 10.43
C LYS A 201 -7.85 -28.33 11.06
N LEU A 202 -8.67 -27.29 11.25
CA LEU A 202 -8.28 -26.14 12.06
C LEU A 202 -8.18 -26.59 13.53
N GLY A 203 -7.03 -26.33 14.15
CA GLY A 203 -6.78 -26.66 15.56
C GLY A 203 -7.47 -25.67 16.50
N ILE A 204 -8.79 -25.81 16.67
CA ILE A 204 -9.67 -25.03 17.56
C ILE A 204 -10.38 -25.97 18.53
#